data_AF-A0A1Y2UEU6-F1
#
_entry.id   AF-A0A1Y2UEU6-F1
#
_cell.length_a   1.000
_cell.length_b   1.000
_cell.length_c   1.000
_cell.angle_alpha   90.00
_cell.angle_beta   90.00
_cell.angle_gamma   90.00
#
_symmetry.space_group_name_H-M   'P 1'
#
loop_
_entity.id
_entity.type
_entity.pdbx_description
1 polymer ?
#
loop_
_entity_poly.entity_id
_entity_poly.type
_entity_poly.pdbx_seq_one_letter_code
_entity_poly.pdbx_strand_id
1 'polypeptide(L)'
;MYESYSRQALPDRKYREILGAALYVFNSNYDFLIENILHIKDKLQLKDDIDWWNLMNLEAGKLKRKLQQDSSFEPYREIFDHHPSLMRKFNYLKNRRNRIVHSFTATSDHDSHKQVLYSLDPKTKEQEEITEAYLLEFIKENEVFALRLDEFRNEILNNV
;
A
#
# COMPACT_ATOMS: atom_id res chain seq x y z
N MET A 1 18.03 13.80 19.35
CA MET A 1 18.62 12.47 19.54
C MET A 1 19.43 12.15 18.29
N TYR A 2 20.74 11.97 18.41
CA TYR A 2 21.57 11.57 17.26
C TYR A 2 21.80 10.08 17.34
N GLU A 3 21.26 9.36 16.37
CA GLU A 3 21.55 7.95 16.19
C GLU A 3 22.89 7.81 15.47
N SER A 4 23.69 6.79 15.77
CA SER A 4 25.06 6.67 15.21
C SER A 4 25.11 6.57 13.68
N TYR A 5 23.99 6.17 13.05
CA TYR A 5 23.87 6.02 11.60
C TYR A 5 23.33 7.26 10.88
N SER A 6 22.98 8.34 11.57
CA SER A 6 22.51 9.57 10.90
C SER A 6 22.86 10.84 11.67
N ARG A 7 23.26 11.86 10.91
CA ARG A 7 23.42 13.23 11.43
C ARG A 7 22.14 14.06 11.33
N GLN A 8 21.13 13.58 10.61
CA GLN A 8 19.81 14.23 10.54
C GLN A 8 19.05 14.01 11.85
N ALA A 9 18.20 14.97 12.22
CA ALA A 9 17.31 14.80 13.36
C ALA A 9 16.28 13.71 13.04
N LEU A 10 16.14 12.73 13.93
CA LEU A 10 15.24 11.60 13.75
C LEU A 10 14.10 11.63 14.76
N PRO A 11 12.91 11.11 14.40
CA PRO A 11 11.87 10.79 15.36
C PRO A 11 12.37 9.80 16.42
N ASP A 12 11.62 9.70 17.52
CA ASP A 12 11.93 8.71 18.54
C ASP A 12 11.88 7.27 17.99
N ARG A 13 12.53 6.36 18.72
CA ARG A 13 12.70 4.97 18.27
C ARG A 13 11.36 4.28 18.00
N LYS A 14 10.37 4.46 18.88
CA LYS A 14 9.06 3.83 18.78
C LYS A 14 8.32 4.30 17.52
N TYR A 15 8.30 5.61 17.27
CA TYR A 15 7.70 6.17 16.07
C TYR A 15 8.34 5.58 14.80
N ARG A 16 9.67 5.46 14.77
CA ARG A 16 10.40 4.89 13.62
C ARG A 16 10.11 3.41 13.42
N GLU A 17 9.99 2.63 14.50
CA GLU A 17 9.61 1.22 14.45
C GLU A 17 8.21 1.05 13.84
N ILE A 18 7.23 1.84 14.29
CA ILE A 18 5.86 1.82 13.75
C ILE A 18 5.83 2.27 12.29
N LEU A 19 6.56 3.34 11.94
CA LEU A 19 6.67 3.83 10.57
C LEU A 19 7.26 2.76 9.63
N GLY A 20 8.31 2.06 10.07
CA GLY A 20 8.90 0.95 9.33
C GLY A 20 7.90 -0.20 9.12
N ALA A 21 7.19 -0.59 10.18
CA ALA A 21 6.16 -1.61 10.13
C ALA A 21 5.04 -1.22 9.15
N ALA A 22 4.56 0.03 9.18
CA ALA A 22 3.55 0.56 8.27
C ALA A 22 3.94 0.41 6.80
N LEU A 23 5.16 0.78 6.43
CA LEU A 23 5.65 0.61 5.05
C LEU A 23 5.81 -0.86 4.68
N TYR A 24 6.28 -1.69 5.62
CA TYR A 24 6.49 -3.12 5.39
C TYR A 24 5.17 -3.84 5.10
N VAL A 25 4.14 -3.66 5.94
CA VAL A 25 2.86 -4.36 5.76
C VAL A 25 2.15 -3.98 4.46
N PHE A 26 2.31 -2.73 4.00
CA PHE A 26 1.79 -2.33 2.69
C PHE A 26 2.53 -3.05 1.56
N ASN A 27 3.85 -3.19 1.64
CA ASN A 27 4.63 -3.91 0.64
C ASN A 27 4.24 -5.40 0.60
N SER A 28 4.06 -6.05 1.77
CA SER A 28 3.57 -7.42 1.84
C SER A 28 2.19 -7.59 1.20
N ASN A 29 1.28 -6.65 1.42
CA ASN A 29 -0.04 -6.66 0.77
C ASN A 29 0.01 -6.41 -0.74
N TYR A 30 0.96 -5.58 -1.19
CA TYR A 30 1.16 -5.33 -2.61
C TYR A 30 1.67 -6.59 -3.32
N ASP A 31 2.62 -7.28 -2.71
CA ASP A 31 3.11 -8.60 -3.17
C ASP A 31 1.97 -9.62 -3.19
N PHE A 32 1.17 -9.72 -2.11
CA PHE A 32 0.04 -10.66 -2.06
C PHE A 32 -1.04 -10.37 -3.13
N LEU A 33 -1.30 -9.09 -3.46
CA LEU A 33 -2.15 -8.73 -4.59
C LEU A 33 -1.56 -9.20 -5.92
N ILE A 34 -0.24 -9.06 -6.11
CA ILE A 34 0.47 -9.55 -7.30
C ILE A 34 0.38 -11.07 -7.40
N GLU A 35 0.58 -11.79 -6.30
CA GLU A 35 0.41 -13.23 -6.31
C GLU A 35 -1.03 -13.65 -6.67
N ASN A 36 -2.04 -12.87 -6.30
CA ASN A 36 -3.43 -13.13 -6.71
C ASN A 36 -3.62 -12.96 -8.22
N ILE A 37 -2.98 -11.96 -8.84
CA ILE A 37 -2.96 -11.78 -10.30
C ILE A 37 -2.31 -12.99 -10.97
N LEU A 38 -1.15 -13.43 -10.47
CA LEU A 38 -0.47 -14.61 -10.99
C LEU A 38 -1.29 -15.89 -10.78
N HIS A 39 -2.00 -16.00 -9.66
CA HIS A 39 -2.89 -17.12 -9.41
C HIS A 39 -4.05 -17.18 -10.41
N ILE A 40 -4.65 -16.04 -10.75
CA ILE A 40 -5.66 -15.94 -11.82
C ILE A 40 -5.08 -16.39 -13.15
N LYS A 41 -3.88 -15.92 -13.49
CA LYS A 41 -3.17 -16.30 -14.72
C LYS A 41 -3.05 -17.81 -14.84
N ASP A 42 -2.52 -18.46 -13.80
CA ASP A 42 -2.32 -19.90 -13.76
C ASP A 42 -3.65 -20.66 -13.86
N LYS A 43 -4.67 -20.20 -13.12
CA LYS A 43 -5.98 -20.85 -13.08
C LYS A 43 -6.71 -20.79 -14.43
N LEU A 44 -6.66 -19.62 -15.08
CA LEU A 44 -7.25 -19.40 -16.41
C LEU A 44 -6.35 -19.88 -17.56
N GLN A 45 -5.14 -20.37 -17.27
CA GLN A 45 -4.14 -20.80 -18.26
C GLN A 45 -3.85 -19.72 -19.31
N LEU A 46 -3.79 -18.45 -18.88
CA LEU A 46 -3.54 -17.32 -19.78
C LEU A 46 -2.11 -17.37 -20.32
N LYS A 47 -1.97 -17.18 -21.63
CA LYS A 47 -0.69 -17.27 -22.36
C LYS A 47 -0.02 -15.89 -22.57
N ASP A 48 -0.37 -14.90 -21.77
CA ASP A 48 0.24 -13.57 -21.80
C ASP A 48 1.67 -13.58 -21.21
N ASP A 49 2.35 -12.44 -21.28
CA ASP A 49 3.71 -12.20 -20.78
C ASP A 49 3.76 -11.62 -19.36
N ILE A 50 2.63 -11.60 -18.64
CA ILE A 50 2.57 -11.08 -17.27
C ILE A 50 3.30 -12.05 -16.34
N ASP A 51 4.34 -11.57 -15.67
CA ASP A 51 5.11 -12.35 -14.71
C ASP A 51 5.36 -11.55 -13.43
N TRP A 52 5.87 -12.25 -12.40
CA TRP A 52 6.16 -11.65 -11.11
C TRP A 52 7.17 -10.51 -11.22
N TRP A 53 8.21 -10.64 -12.04
CA TRP A 53 9.26 -9.63 -12.19
C TRP A 53 8.72 -8.31 -12.73
N ASN A 54 7.92 -8.39 -13.80
CA ASN A 54 7.29 -7.23 -14.42
C ASN A 54 6.26 -6.60 -13.50
N LEU A 55 5.47 -7.40 -12.78
CA LEU A 55 4.48 -6.89 -11.83
C LEU A 55 5.12 -6.20 -10.62
N MET A 56 6.17 -6.79 -10.02
CA MET A 56 6.87 -6.22 -8.87
C MET A 56 7.64 -4.94 -9.20
N ASN A 57 8.08 -4.78 -10.45
CA ASN A 57 8.69 -3.55 -10.94
C ASN A 57 7.68 -2.40 -11.10
N LEU A 58 6.37 -2.68 -11.04
CA LEU A 58 5.37 -1.64 -11.09
C LEU A 58 5.24 -0.95 -9.73
N GLU A 59 5.18 0.38 -9.77
CA GLU A 59 4.61 1.10 -8.64
C GLU A 59 3.13 0.75 -8.51
N ALA A 60 2.61 0.69 -7.28
CA ALA A 60 1.18 0.42 -7.02
C ALA A 60 0.22 1.31 -7.81
N GLY A 61 0.62 2.55 -8.13
CA GLY A 61 -0.16 3.46 -8.99
C GLY A 61 -0.19 3.05 -10.47
N LYS A 62 0.88 2.46 -10.98
CA LYS A 62 0.99 1.93 -12.35
C LYS A 62 0.21 0.63 -12.50
N LEU A 63 0.26 -0.26 -11.50
CA LEU A 63 -0.56 -1.49 -11.50
C LEU A 63 -2.05 -1.17 -11.63
N LYS A 64 -2.55 -0.22 -10.82
CA LYS A 64 -3.94 0.26 -10.93
C LYS A 64 -4.28 0.69 -12.36
N ARG A 65 -3.39 1.48 -12.99
CA ARG A 65 -3.62 2.00 -14.34
C ARG A 65 -3.70 0.87 -15.36
N LYS A 66 -2.78 -0.11 -15.27
CA LYS A 66 -2.79 -1.29 -16.12
C LYS A 66 -4.09 -2.07 -15.98
N LEU A 67 -4.50 -2.40 -14.75
CA LEU A 67 -5.78 -3.06 -14.47
C LEU A 67 -7.01 -2.30 -15.00
N GLN A 68 -6.93 -1.00 -15.23
CA GLN A 68 -8.07 -0.21 -15.72
C GLN A 68 -8.06 0.00 -17.23
N GLN A 69 -6.88 0.13 -17.85
CA GLN A 69 -6.74 0.70 -19.19
C GLN A 69 -6.00 -0.20 -20.18
N ASP A 70 -5.23 -1.18 -19.70
CA ASP A 70 -4.40 -2.03 -20.54
C ASP A 70 -5.21 -3.27 -20.96
N SER A 71 -5.35 -3.49 -22.27
CA SER A 71 -6.12 -4.63 -22.79
C SER A 71 -5.48 -5.97 -22.45
N SER A 72 -4.16 -6.03 -22.22
CA SER A 72 -3.51 -7.26 -21.73
C SER A 72 -3.96 -7.66 -20.32
N PHE A 73 -4.53 -6.71 -19.56
CA PHE A 73 -5.06 -6.95 -18.22
C PHE A 73 -6.58 -7.21 -18.21
N GLU A 74 -7.24 -7.26 -19.36
CA GLU A 74 -8.70 -7.39 -19.44
C GLU A 74 -9.28 -8.60 -18.68
N PRO A 75 -8.75 -9.84 -18.80
CA PRO A 75 -9.27 -10.98 -18.05
C PRO A 75 -9.17 -10.79 -16.52
N TYR A 76 -8.09 -10.16 -16.06
CA TYR A 76 -7.87 -9.87 -14.65
C TYR A 76 -8.82 -8.76 -14.18
N ARG A 77 -8.97 -7.71 -14.99
CA ARG A 77 -9.87 -6.58 -14.73
C ARG A 77 -11.30 -7.07 -14.54
N GLU A 78 -11.79 -7.94 -15.42
CA GLU A 78 -13.14 -8.50 -15.31
C GLU A 78 -13.35 -9.17 -13.95
N ILE A 79 -12.40 -9.98 -13.47
CA ILE A 79 -12.49 -10.61 -12.15
C ILE A 79 -12.50 -9.56 -11.03
N PHE A 80 -11.60 -8.56 -11.09
CA PHE A 80 -11.56 -7.50 -10.07
C PHE A 80 -12.78 -6.57 -10.09
N ASP A 81 -13.42 -6.38 -11.24
CA ASP A 81 -14.64 -5.57 -11.38
C ASP A 81 -15.84 -6.20 -10.66
N HIS A 82 -15.84 -7.53 -10.48
CA HIS A 82 -16.78 -8.23 -9.61
C HIS A 82 -16.46 -8.05 -8.11
N HIS A 83 -15.28 -7.50 -7.77
CA HIS A 83 -14.81 -7.27 -6.40
C HIS A 83 -14.46 -5.78 -6.15
N PRO A 84 -15.39 -4.85 -6.38
CA PRO A 84 -15.08 -3.43 -6.37
C PRO A 84 -14.70 -2.91 -4.97
N SER A 85 -15.11 -3.59 -3.91
CA SER A 85 -14.70 -3.28 -2.52
C SER A 85 -13.21 -3.52 -2.29
N LEU A 86 -12.64 -4.57 -2.89
CA LEU A 86 -11.22 -4.91 -2.81
C LEU A 86 -10.38 -3.83 -3.51
N MET A 87 -10.76 -3.45 -4.73
CA MET A 87 -10.06 -2.41 -5.49
C MET A 87 -10.19 -1.02 -4.85
N ARG A 88 -11.36 -0.68 -4.26
CA ARG A 88 -11.49 0.54 -3.46
C ARG A 88 -10.55 0.53 -2.26
N LYS A 89 -10.41 -0.61 -1.58
CA LYS A 89 -9.54 -0.77 -0.42
C LYS A 89 -8.05 -0.61 -0.80
N PHE A 90 -7.61 -1.26 -1.86
CA PHE A 90 -6.26 -1.10 -2.40
C PHE A 90 -5.95 0.36 -2.73
N ASN A 91 -6.87 1.05 -3.42
CA ASN A 91 -6.72 2.46 -3.76
C ASN A 91 -6.61 3.36 -2.53
N TYR A 92 -7.44 3.11 -1.52
CA TYR A 92 -7.40 3.83 -0.25
C TYR A 92 -6.04 3.67 0.44
N LEU A 93 -5.57 2.42 0.59
CA LEU A 93 -4.28 2.13 1.23
C LEU A 93 -3.10 2.73 0.45
N LYS A 94 -3.10 2.60 -0.88
CA LYS A 94 -2.09 3.21 -1.75
C LYS A 94 -2.01 4.72 -1.54
N ASN A 95 -3.14 5.41 -1.44
CA ASN A 95 -3.16 6.85 -1.23
C ASN A 95 -2.61 7.23 0.17
N ARG A 96 -2.95 6.47 1.22
CA ARG A 96 -2.37 6.68 2.56
C ARG A 96 -0.86 6.42 2.59
N ARG A 97 -0.40 5.33 1.97
CA ARG A 97 1.04 5.05 1.79
C ARG A 97 1.75 6.19 1.07
N ASN A 98 1.14 6.73 0.02
CA ASN A 98 1.71 7.87 -0.70
C ASN A 98 1.84 9.11 0.20
N ARG A 99 0.88 9.38 1.10
CA ARG A 99 1.02 10.46 2.09
C ARG A 99 2.22 10.23 3.02
N ILE A 100 2.41 8.98 3.49
CA ILE A 100 3.55 8.62 4.35
C ILE A 100 4.87 8.81 3.60
N VAL A 101 4.98 8.32 2.37
CA VAL A 101 6.23 8.35 1.59
C VAL A 101 6.57 9.74 1.06
N HIS A 102 5.57 10.56 0.72
CA HIS A 102 5.76 11.95 0.26
C HIS A 102 5.70 12.98 1.40
N SER A 103 5.81 12.52 2.64
CA SER A 103 5.86 13.39 3.81
C SER A 103 7.18 14.16 3.91
N PHE A 104 7.22 15.11 4.84
CA PHE A 104 8.41 15.85 5.21
C PHE A 104 8.55 15.89 6.73
N THR A 105 9.77 16.05 7.22
CA THR A 105 10.07 16.10 8.65
C THR A 105 9.76 17.48 9.23
N ALA A 106 9.14 17.53 10.40
CA ALA A 106 9.01 18.74 11.20
C ALA A 106 9.04 18.42 12.70
N THR A 107 9.19 19.45 13.52
CA THR A 107 9.05 19.36 14.97
C THR A 107 7.57 19.48 15.33
N SER A 108 6.99 18.50 16.03
CA SER A 108 5.59 18.57 16.46
C SER A 108 5.41 19.64 17.53
N ASP A 109 4.39 20.47 17.36
CA ASP A 109 3.92 21.41 18.40
C ASP A 109 2.98 20.72 19.41
N HIS A 110 2.49 19.51 19.11
CA HIS A 110 1.51 18.78 19.90
C HIS A 110 2.13 17.76 20.86
N ASP A 111 3.22 17.11 20.45
CA ASP A 111 3.87 16.08 21.25
C ASP A 111 5.35 16.43 21.52
N SER A 112 5.56 17.14 22.63
CA SER A 112 6.85 17.29 23.31
C SER A 112 8.03 17.78 22.45
N HIS A 113 7.77 18.54 21.38
CA HIS A 113 8.77 19.03 20.43
C HIS A 113 9.60 17.90 19.78
N LYS A 114 8.99 16.74 19.55
CA LYS A 114 9.63 15.62 18.87
C LYS A 114 9.65 15.83 17.36
N GLN A 115 10.65 15.24 16.70
CA GLN A 115 10.64 15.13 15.24
C GLN A 115 9.59 14.12 14.82
N VAL A 116 8.74 14.48 13.86
CA VAL A 116 7.70 13.63 13.28
C VAL A 116 7.58 13.92 11.78
N LEU A 117 6.73 13.17 11.09
CA LEU A 117 6.39 13.43 9.69
C LEU A 117 5.10 14.24 9.58
N TYR A 118 5.07 15.17 8.63
CA TYR A 118 3.88 15.88 8.19
C TYR A 118 3.63 15.60 6.71
N SER A 119 2.36 15.64 6.32
CA SER A 119 1.96 15.55 4.92
C SER A 119 1.12 16.77 4.54
N LEU A 120 1.21 17.17 3.27
CA LEU A 120 0.36 18.21 2.71
C LEU A 120 -0.83 17.57 2.01
N ASP A 121 -2.04 18.04 2.33
CA ASP A 121 -3.17 17.75 1.47
C ASP A 121 -2.95 18.44 0.10
N PRO A 122 -2.95 17.69 -1.02
CA PRO A 122 -2.64 18.27 -2.32
C PRO A 122 -3.70 19.28 -2.79
N LYS A 123 -4.93 19.20 -2.28
CA LYS A 123 -6.05 20.08 -2.64
C LYS A 123 -6.14 21.28 -1.72
N THR A 124 -6.16 21.08 -0.40
CA THR A 124 -6.35 22.18 0.56
C THR A 124 -5.05 22.88 0.93
N LYS A 125 -3.89 22.25 0.68
CA LYS A 125 -2.56 22.69 1.11
C LYS A 125 -2.39 22.75 2.63
N GLU A 126 -3.31 22.15 3.37
CA GLU A 126 -3.21 22.02 4.81
C GLU A 126 -2.16 20.97 5.19
N GLN A 127 -1.44 21.25 6.27
CA GLN A 127 -0.45 20.34 6.82
C GLN A 127 -1.10 19.48 7.90
N GLU A 128 -0.88 18.18 7.81
CA GLU A 128 -1.35 17.22 8.81
C GLU A 128 -0.19 16.39 9.32
N GLU A 129 -0.10 16.26 10.64
CA GLU A 129 0.85 15.38 11.29
C GLU A 129 0.51 13.90 11.01
N ILE A 130 1.51 13.12 10.62
CA ILE A 130 1.41 11.66 10.56
C ILE A 130 1.70 11.14 11.97
N THR A 131 0.65 10.98 12.77
CA THR A 131 0.76 10.53 14.16
C THR A 131 1.02 9.02 14.27
N GLU A 132 1.45 8.54 15.44
CA GLU A 132 1.51 7.10 15.72
C GLU A 132 0.14 6.43 15.50
N ALA A 133 -0.94 7.08 15.92
CA ALA A 133 -2.30 6.57 15.75
C ALA A 133 -2.66 6.40 14.27
N TYR A 134 -2.28 7.36 13.42
CA TYR A 134 -2.47 7.25 11.97
C TYR A 134 -1.73 6.04 11.40
N LEU A 135 -0.47 5.81 11.82
CA LEU A 135 0.33 4.68 11.33
C LEU A 135 -0.22 3.33 11.82
N LEU A 136 -0.63 3.23 13.08
CA LEU A 136 -1.24 2.02 13.65
C LEU A 136 -2.57 1.68 12.97
N GLU A 137 -3.41 2.69 12.72
CA GLU A 137 -4.64 2.51 11.96
C GLU A 137 -4.31 2.03 10.53
N PHE A 138 -3.33 2.65 9.87
CA PHE A 138 -2.90 2.21 8.54
C PHE A 138 -2.44 0.74 8.53
N ILE A 139 -1.71 0.28 9.55
CA ILE A 139 -1.31 -1.13 9.70
C ILE A 139 -2.54 -2.03 9.83
N LYS A 140 -3.49 -1.68 10.69
CA LYS A 140 -4.74 -2.43 10.87
C LYS A 140 -5.58 -2.50 9.59
N GLU A 141 -5.67 -1.39 8.87
CA GLU A 141 -6.41 -1.37 7.60
C GLU A 141 -5.71 -2.20 6.51
N ASN A 142 -4.39 -2.41 6.61
CA ASN A 142 -3.65 -3.37 5.77
C ASN A 142 -3.96 -4.82 6.18
N GLU A 143 -4.07 -5.15 7.46
CA GLU A 143 -4.50 -6.49 7.90
C GLU A 143 -5.88 -6.84 7.33
N VAL A 144 -6.85 -5.91 7.43
CA VAL A 144 -8.19 -6.10 6.83
C VAL A 144 -8.11 -6.33 5.32
N PHE A 145 -7.17 -5.70 4.62
CA PHE A 145 -6.98 -5.92 3.19
C PHE A 145 -6.34 -7.28 2.89
N ALA A 146 -5.38 -7.73 3.69
CA ALA A 146 -4.78 -9.06 3.58
C ALA A 146 -5.85 -10.15 3.71
N LEU A 147 -6.73 -10.05 4.72
CA LEU A 147 -7.83 -11.00 4.92
C LEU A 147 -8.76 -11.06 3.69
N ARG A 148 -9.09 -9.90 3.11
CA ARG A 148 -9.92 -9.84 1.89
C ARG A 148 -9.23 -10.40 0.65
N LEU A 149 -7.90 -10.26 0.55
CA LEU A 149 -7.13 -10.89 -0.53
C LEU A 149 -7.12 -12.41 -0.39
N ASP A 150 -7.08 -12.93 0.85
CA ASP A 150 -7.16 -14.36 1.11
C ASP A 150 -8.55 -14.93 0.80
N GLU A 151 -9.62 -14.24 1.23
CA GLU A 151 -11.00 -14.56 0.85
C GLU A 151 -11.16 -14.60 -0.67
N PHE A 152 -10.69 -13.56 -1.36
CA PHE A 152 -10.70 -13.46 -2.82
C PHE A 152 -9.93 -14.61 -3.50
N ARG A 153 -8.74 -14.96 -2.99
CA ARG A 153 -7.94 -16.10 -3.49
C ARG A 153 -8.71 -17.42 -3.37
N ASN A 154 -9.45 -17.61 -2.29
CA ASN A 154 -10.26 -18.81 -2.08
C ASN A 154 -11.50 -18.83 -2.99
N GLU A 155 -12.14 -17.68 -3.24
CA GLU A 155 -13.30 -17.56 -4.13
C GLU A 155 -12.94 -17.89 -5.60
N ILE A 156 -11.98 -17.15 -6.16
CA ILE A 156 -10.77 -17.76 -6.74
C ILE A 156 -10.86 -19.22 -7.14
N LEU A 157 -10.24 -20.03 -6.28
CA LEU A 157 -10.10 -21.48 -6.36
C LEU A 157 -11.42 -22.23 -6.56
N ASN A 158 -12.54 -21.73 -6.04
CA ASN A 158 -13.80 -22.46 -6.04
C ASN A 158 -14.71 -22.18 -7.24
N ASN A 159 -14.56 -21.03 -7.91
CA ASN A 159 -15.57 -20.52 -8.86
C ASN A 159 -15.13 -20.38 -10.33
N VAL A 160 -13.93 -20.88 -10.67
CA VAL A 160 -13.37 -20.88 -12.04
C VAL A 160 -12.98 -22.29 -12.46
#